data_AF-A0A947DU85-F1
#
_entry.id   AF-A0A947DU85-F1
#
_cell.length_a   1.000
_cell.length_b   1.000
_cell.length_c   1.000
_cell.angle_alpha   90.00
_cell.angle_beta   90.00
_cell.angle_gamma   90.00
#
_symmetry.space_group_name_H-M   'P 1'
#
loop_
_entity.id
_entity.type
_entity.pdbx_description
1 polymer ?
#
loop_
_entity_poly.entity_id
_entity_poly.type
_entity_poly.pdbx_seq_one_letter_code
_entity_poly.pdbx_strand_id
1 'polypeptide(L)' 'MITSREICAQCTVGYHAPFDRFEQVAVHRNGPTFLYKCKTCGSLWHETLRDAKRATPEEVAALYPGASV' A
#
# COMPACT_ATOMS: atom_id res chain seq x y z
N MET A 1 -0.90 -25.38 0.83
CA MET A 1 -1.88 -24.33 1.19
C MET A 1 -1.29 -23.55 2.35
N ILE A 2 -0.80 -22.33 2.10
CA ILE A 2 -0.24 -21.46 3.15
C ILE A 2 -1.31 -20.41 3.45
N THR A 3 -1.87 -20.45 4.65
CA THR A 3 -2.82 -19.47 5.16
C THR A 3 -2.06 -18.22 5.63
N SER A 4 -1.71 -17.35 4.69
CA SER A 4 -0.95 -16.11 4.95
C SER A 4 -1.84 -14.98 5.46
N ARG A 5 -2.33 -15.09 6.70
CA ARG A 5 -2.80 -13.92 7.48
C ARG A 5 -1.67 -13.24 8.25
N GLU A 6 -0.43 -13.69 8.08
CA GLU A 6 0.74 -13.18 8.79
C GLU A 6 1.55 -12.27 7.87
N ILE A 7 1.87 -11.11 8.43
CA ILE A 7 2.60 -9.99 7.84
C ILE A 7 3.75 -10.51 6.97
N CYS A 8 3.72 -10.19 5.66
CA CYS A 8 4.86 -10.47 4.77
C CYS A 8 6.15 -9.94 5.40
N ALA A 9 7.14 -10.81 5.58
CA ALA A 9 8.43 -10.47 6.22
C ALA A 9 9.13 -9.29 5.54
N GLN A 10 8.83 -9.05 4.26
CA GLN A 10 9.36 -7.95 3.46
C GLN A 10 8.57 -6.64 3.62
N CYS A 11 7.30 -6.70 4.02
CA CYS A 11 6.46 -5.53 4.25
C CYS A 11 6.63 -4.96 5.67
N THR A 12 7.77 -5.21 6.32
CA THR A 12 8.13 -4.64 7.62
C THR A 12 8.90 -3.32 7.47
N VAL A 13 9.49 -3.07 6.30
CA VAL A 13 10.42 -1.94 6.03
C VAL A 13 9.82 -0.80 5.20
N GLY A 14 8.49 -0.70 5.13
CA GLY A 14 7.82 0.29 4.28
C GLY A 14 7.94 -0.02 2.78
N TYR A 15 7.47 0.88 1.93
CA TYR A 15 7.46 0.66 0.48
C TYR A 15 8.75 1.13 -0.23
N HIS A 16 9.62 1.91 0.43
CA HIS A 16 10.80 2.56 -0.15
C HIS A 16 11.93 1.61 -0.60
N ALA A 17 11.84 0.30 -0.35
CA ALA A 17 12.83 -0.66 -0.83
C ALA A 17 12.29 -2.10 -0.92
N PRO A 18 12.51 -2.82 -2.05
CA PRO A 18 12.81 -2.32 -3.39
C PRO A 18 11.53 -1.86 -4.13
N PHE A 19 11.62 -0.78 -4.92
CA PHE A 19 10.47 -0.12 -5.55
C PHE A 19 9.68 -1.02 -6.52
N ASP A 20 10.33 -2.04 -7.10
CA ASP A 20 9.70 -3.01 -8.00
C ASP A 20 8.70 -3.93 -7.29
N ARG A 21 8.80 -4.08 -5.97
CA ARG A 21 7.92 -4.91 -5.12
C ARG A 21 6.51 -4.35 -5.01
N PHE A 22 6.34 -3.05 -5.23
CA PHE A 22 5.05 -2.39 -5.11
C PHE A 22 4.55 -1.90 -6.47
N GLU A 23 3.24 -1.92 -6.64
CA GLU A 23 2.56 -1.25 -7.74
C GLU A 23 1.77 -0.07 -7.20
N GLN A 24 1.86 1.09 -7.86
CA GLN A 24 1.01 2.22 -7.53
C GLN A 24 -0.38 1.94 -8.09
N VAL A 25 -1.40 1.90 -7.23
CA VAL A 25 -2.78 1.57 -7.60
C VAL A 25 -3.70 2.79 -7.59
N ALA A 26 -3.36 3.84 -6.84
CA ALA A 26 -4.11 5.09 -6.85
C ALA A 26 -3.26 6.28 -6.42
N VAL A 27 -3.73 7.48 -6.77
CA VAL A 27 -3.19 8.77 -6.32
C VAL A 27 -4.32 9.53 -5.64
N HIS A 28 -4.03 10.16 -4.51
CA HIS A 28 -5.00 10.96 -3.79
C HIS A 28 -5.30 12.24 -4.56
N ARG A 29 -6.57 12.62 -4.65
CA ARG A 29 -7.02 13.79 -5.43
C ARG A 29 -6.41 15.13 -4.97
N ASN A 30 -6.04 15.25 -3.70
CA ASN A 30 -5.65 16.53 -3.08
C ASN A 30 -4.14 16.70 -2.83
N GLY A 31 -3.28 15.81 -3.31
CA GLY A 31 -1.84 15.98 -3.04
C GLY A 31 -0.99 14.75 -3.34
N PRO A 32 0.32 14.84 -3.09
CA PRO A 32 1.31 13.83 -3.45
C PRO A 32 1.26 12.66 -2.47
N THR A 33 0.10 12.01 -2.44
CA THR A 33 -0.18 10.85 -1.61
C THR A 33 -0.60 9.72 -2.52
N PHE A 34 0.05 8.58 -2.33
CA PHE A 34 -0.01 7.47 -3.26
C PHE A 34 -0.45 6.22 -2.51
N LEU A 35 -1.28 5.43 -3.17
CA LEU A 35 -1.64 4.10 -2.69
C LEU A 35 -0.81 3.08 -3.47
N TYR A 36 -0.09 2.25 -2.73
CA TYR A 36 0.69 1.16 -3.27
C TYR A 36 0.17 -0.19 -2.79
N LYS A 37 0.28 -1.20 -3.65
CA LYS A 37 -0.03 -2.59 -3.32
C LYS A 37 1.22 -3.44 -3.44
N CYS A 38 1.50 -4.25 -2.42
CA CYS A 38 2.58 -5.23 -2.49
C CYS A 38 2.19 -6.34 -3.47
N LYS A 39 3.00 -6.57 -4.50
CA LYS A 39 2.77 -7.61 -5.50
C LYS A 39 2.84 -9.04 -4.93
N THR A 40 3.49 -9.22 -3.78
CA THR A 40 3.67 -10.54 -3.14
C THR A 40 2.52 -10.93 -2.22
N CYS A 41 2.08 -10.02 -1.33
CA CYS A 41 1.09 -10.33 -0.29
C CYS A 41 -0.20 -9.52 -0.38
N GLY A 42 -0.29 -8.57 -1.31
CA GLY A 42 -1.45 -7.71 -1.48
C GLY A 42 -1.62 -6.61 -0.42
N SER A 43 -0.69 -6.47 0.54
CA SER A 43 -0.81 -5.40 1.54
C SER A 43 -0.80 -4.02 0.90
N LEU A 44 -1.67 -3.14 1.40
CA LEU A 44 -1.83 -1.77 0.91
C LEU A 44 -1.01 -0.81 1.75
N TRP A 45 -0.40 0.16 1.09
CA TRP A 45 0.48 1.15 1.69
C TRP A 45 0.09 2.54 1.23
N HIS A 46 -0.18 3.40 2.20
CA HIS A 46 -0.36 4.82 2.00
C HIS A 46 1.00 5.48 2.13
N GLU A 47 1.48 6.07 1.05
CA GLU A 47 2.68 6.89 1.03
C GLU A 47 2.31 8.38 0.97
N THR A 48 2.99 9.17 1.78
CA THR A 48 3.16 10.62 1.61
C THR A 48 4.63 10.93 1.32
N LEU A 49 4.94 12.17 0.93
CA LEU A 49 6.32 12.63 0.76
C LEU A 49 7.25 12.45 1.98
N ARG A 50 6.70 12.20 3.18
CA ARG A 50 7.47 12.14 4.43
C ARG A 50 7.36 10.81 5.17
N ASP A 51 6.41 9.96 4.80
CA ASP A 51 6.10 8.75 5.55
C ASP A 51 5.34 7.74 4.69
N ALA A 52 5.50 6.47 5.04
CA ALA A 52 4.78 5.35 4.43
C ALA A 52 4.22 4.44 5.52
N LYS A 53 2.90 4.34 5.57
CA LYS A 53 2.19 3.49 6.53
C LYS A 53 1.36 2.43 5.81
N ARG A 54 1.18 1.28 6.46
CA ARG A 54 0.23 0.28 5.98
C ARG A 54 -1.19 0.86 6.09
N ALA A 55 -1.97 0.71 5.02
CA ALA A 55 -3.33 1.19 4.93
C ALA A 55 -4.32 0.06 5.20
N THR A 56 -5.38 0.35 5.95
CA THR A 56 -6.51 -0.57 6.11
C THR A 56 -7.51 -0.41 4.95
N PRO A 57 -8.38 -1.40 4.69
CA PRO A 57 -9.43 -1.27 3.69
C PRO A 57 -10.33 -0.04 3.89
N GLU A 58 -10.63 0.30 5.14
CA GLU A 58 -11.46 1.46 5.49
C GLU A 58 -10.76 2.78 5.15
N GLU A 59 -9.47 2.90 5.46
CA GLU A 59 -8.68 4.08 5.10
C GLU A 59 -8.57 4.24 3.57
N VAL A 60 -8.42 3.12 2.85
CA VAL A 60 -8.35 3.12 1.39
C VAL A 60 -9.66 3.59 0.78
N ALA A 61 -10.79 3.06 1.24
CA ALA A 61 -12.11 3.47 0.74
C ALA A 61 -12.38 4.97 0.98
N ALA A 62 -11.94 5.50 2.13
CA ALA A 62 -12.12 6.91 2.47
C ALA A 62 -11.23 7.86 1.66
N LEU A 63 -9.96 7.49 1.47
CA LEU A 63 -8.95 8.37 0.87
C LEU A 63 -8.81 8.20 -0.64
N TYR A 64 -9.06 7.01 -1.17
CA TYR A 64 -8.91 6.69 -2.59
C TYR A 64 -10.21 6.12 -3.18
N PRO A 65 -11.29 6.93 -3.21
CA PRO A 65 -12.55 6.48 -3.79
C PRO A 65 -12.35 6.17 -5.28
N GLY A 66 -12.53 4.90 -5.65
CA GLY A 66 -12.32 4.40 -7.02
C GLY A 66 -10.99 3.67 -7.25
N ALA A 67 -10.15 3.50 -6.23
CA ALA A 67 -9.00 2.61 -6.33
C ALA A 67 -9.46 1.17 -6.63
N SER A 68 -8.97 0.58 -7.72
CA SER A 68 -9.16 -0.84 -8.01
C SER A 68 -8.09 -1.64 -7.28
N VAL A 69 -8.38 -2.01 -6.01
CA VAL A 69 -7.48 -2.78 -5.13
C VAL A 69 -7.83 -4.25 -5.06
#